data_AF-A0AAP2HM27-F1
#
_entry.id   AF-A0AAP2HM27-F1
#
_cell.length_a   1.000
_cell.length_b   1.000
_cell.length_c   1.000
_cell.angle_alpha   90.00
_cell.angle_beta   90.00
_cell.angle_gamma   90.00
#
_symmetry.space_group_name_H-M   'P 1'
#
loop_
_entity.id
_entity.type
_entity.pdbx_description
1 polymer ?
#
loop_
_entity_poly.entity_id
_entity_poly.type
_entity_poly.pdbx_seq_one_letter_code
_entity_poly.pdbx_strand_id
1 'polypeptide(L)'
;MSKLPRRRADAAGLLQFFIDRTDLKKLDAEELEFLAAGSEEAAGQAATLSHVVSGVACLISEDRTRVGAGSGALQDHDIPRLLRFVSDQIEAIGKMAWIGSGADYELRRRAQASAATTKGVSRG
;
A
#
# COMPACT_ATOMS: atom_id res chain seq x y z
N MET A 1 9.71 -22.80 18.29
CA MET A 1 10.23 -21.89 17.25
C MET A 1 9.28 -21.94 16.06
N SER A 2 8.31 -21.02 15.99
CA SER A 2 7.40 -20.90 14.86
C SER A 2 8.19 -20.39 13.65
N LYS A 3 8.26 -21.19 12.57
CA LYS A 3 8.75 -20.73 11.27
C LYS A 3 7.90 -19.52 10.88
N LEU A 4 8.49 -18.34 10.85
CA LEU A 4 7.89 -17.19 10.17
C LEU A 4 7.51 -17.67 8.75
N PRO A 5 6.29 -17.38 8.27
CA PRO A 5 5.91 -17.73 6.91
C PRO A 5 6.99 -17.20 5.96
N ARG A 6 7.40 -18.02 4.97
CA ARG A 6 8.42 -17.61 4.00
C ARG A 6 7.97 -16.27 3.40
N ARG A 7 8.69 -15.18 3.70
CA ARG A 7 8.44 -13.88 3.07
C ARG A 7 8.56 -14.08 1.56
N ARG A 8 7.48 -13.81 0.83
CA ARG A 8 7.56 -13.70 -0.62
C ARG A 8 8.33 -12.42 -0.93
N ALA A 9 9.21 -12.47 -1.92
CA ALA A 9 9.95 -11.30 -2.38
C ALA A 9 9.13 -10.49 -3.40
N ASP A 10 7.81 -10.38 -3.17
CA ASP A 10 6.92 -9.49 -3.90
C ASP A 10 6.99 -8.07 -3.31
N ALA A 11 6.33 -7.11 -3.95
CA ALA A 11 6.38 -5.70 -3.55
C ALA A 11 6.02 -5.50 -2.07
N ALA A 12 4.93 -6.13 -1.61
CA ALA A 12 4.50 -6.06 -0.21
C ALA A 12 5.56 -6.66 0.75
N GLY A 13 6.13 -7.81 0.39
CA GLY A 13 7.18 -8.45 1.18
C GLY A 13 8.47 -7.62 1.27
N LEU A 14 8.85 -6.95 0.19
CA LEU A 14 10.00 -6.03 0.16
C LEU A 14 9.73 -4.79 1.03
N LEU A 15 8.57 -4.15 0.88
CA LEU A 15 8.17 -3.02 1.72
C LEU A 15 8.17 -3.40 3.21
N GLN A 16 7.62 -4.57 3.55
CA GLN A 16 7.64 -5.08 4.92
C GLN A 16 9.07 -5.35 5.41
N PHE A 17 9.93 -5.90 4.55
CA PHE A 17 11.32 -6.18 4.91
C PHE A 17 12.11 -4.92 5.26
N PHE A 18 11.94 -3.86 4.49
CA PHE A 18 12.60 -2.58 4.74
C PHE A 18 12.04 -1.91 5.99
N ILE A 19 10.71 -1.78 6.11
CA ILE A 19 10.12 -1.08 7.26
C ILE A 19 10.40 -1.78 8.60
N ASP A 20 10.47 -3.11 8.63
CA ASP A 20 10.84 -3.86 9.84
C ASP A 20 12.22 -3.49 10.40
N ARG A 21 13.08 -2.93 9.57
CA ARG A 21 14.47 -2.57 9.90
C ARG A 21 14.67 -1.07 10.05
N THR A 22 13.65 -0.28 9.76
CA THR A 22 13.70 1.18 9.81
C THR A 22 13.05 1.65 11.09
N ASP A 23 13.82 2.35 11.93
CA ASP A 23 13.27 3.07 13.09
C ASP A 23 12.83 4.46 12.67
N LEU A 24 11.54 4.65 12.41
CA LEU A 24 10.96 5.94 11.98
C LEU A 24 11.32 7.10 12.92
N LYS A 25 11.57 6.82 14.21
CA LYS A 25 11.93 7.87 15.18
C LYS A 25 13.35 8.41 14.98
N LYS A 26 14.20 7.67 14.26
CA LYS A 26 15.59 8.05 13.98
C LYS A 26 15.78 8.69 12.62
N LEU A 27 14.79 8.57 11.73
CA LEU A 27 14.83 9.21 10.42
C LEU A 27 14.80 10.74 10.57
N ASP A 28 15.43 11.44 9.64
CA ASP A 28 15.35 12.89 9.57
C ASP A 28 13.99 13.36 9.00
N ALA A 29 13.82 14.68 8.82
CA ALA A 29 12.57 15.23 8.33
C ALA A 29 12.32 14.91 6.84
N GLU A 30 13.38 14.95 6.03
CA GLU A 30 13.30 14.71 4.59
C GLU A 30 12.92 13.24 4.31
N GLU A 31 13.55 12.32 5.01
CA GLU A 31 13.24 10.88 4.93
C GLU A 31 11.80 10.59 5.35
N LEU A 32 11.31 11.25 6.41
CA LEU A 32 9.93 11.09 6.87
C LEU A 32 8.92 11.71 5.91
N GLU A 33 9.21 12.86 5.32
CA GLU A 33 8.35 13.50 4.31
C GLU A 33 8.25 12.62 3.07
N PHE A 34 9.37 12.07 2.61
CA PHE A 34 9.39 11.12 1.51
C PHE A 34 8.55 9.88 1.80
N LEU A 35 8.70 9.28 2.99
CA LEU A 35 7.88 8.12 3.37
C LEU A 35 6.41 8.47 3.55
N ALA A 36 6.08 9.67 4.06
CA ALA A 36 4.71 10.13 4.25
C ALA A 36 3.93 10.22 2.94
N ALA A 37 4.60 10.55 1.83
CA ALA A 37 4.03 10.52 0.47
C ALA A 37 3.50 9.14 0.06
N GLY A 38 3.93 8.06 0.74
CA GLY A 38 3.42 6.71 0.52
C GLY A 38 1.91 6.57 0.69
N SER A 39 1.25 7.42 1.50
CA SER A 39 -0.21 7.41 1.63
C SER A 39 -0.92 7.94 0.38
N GLU A 40 -0.35 8.96 -0.27
CA GLU A 40 -0.87 9.54 -1.51
C GLU A 40 -0.66 8.57 -2.67
N GLU A 41 0.55 8.00 -2.79
CA GLU A 41 0.84 6.97 -3.79
C GLU A 41 -0.09 5.76 -3.62
N ALA A 42 -0.33 5.30 -2.39
CA ALA A 42 -1.26 4.22 -2.13
C ALA A 42 -2.69 4.55 -2.62
N ALA A 43 -3.16 5.78 -2.42
CA ALA A 43 -4.46 6.21 -2.93
C ALA A 43 -4.50 6.22 -4.47
N GLY A 44 -3.46 6.73 -5.12
CA GLY A 44 -3.33 6.71 -6.58
C GLY A 44 -3.33 5.29 -7.15
N GLN A 45 -2.54 4.40 -6.56
CA GLN A 45 -2.47 2.98 -6.92
C GLN A 45 -3.80 2.27 -6.72
N ALA A 46 -4.51 2.56 -5.62
CA ALA A 46 -5.85 2.01 -5.37
C ALA A 46 -6.86 2.45 -6.43
N ALA A 47 -6.84 3.73 -6.85
CA ALA A 47 -7.70 4.23 -7.91
C ALA A 47 -7.39 3.53 -9.25
N THR A 48 -6.11 3.44 -9.61
CA THR A 48 -5.68 2.71 -10.82
C THR A 48 -6.11 1.25 -10.80
N LEU A 49 -5.90 0.54 -9.69
CA LEU A 49 -6.31 -0.84 -9.54
C LEU A 49 -7.83 -1.00 -9.70
N SER A 50 -8.62 -0.10 -9.11
CA SER A 50 -10.07 -0.07 -9.27
C SER A 50 -10.48 0.08 -10.74
N HIS A 51 -9.87 1.01 -11.48
CA HIS A 51 -10.15 1.18 -12.90
C HIS A 51 -9.81 -0.07 -13.72
N VAL A 52 -8.64 -0.67 -13.48
CA VAL A 52 -8.21 -1.89 -14.19
C VAL A 52 -9.16 -3.05 -13.90
N VAL A 53 -9.47 -3.32 -12.62
CA VAL A 53 -10.35 -4.41 -12.22
C VAL A 53 -11.76 -4.22 -12.78
N SER A 54 -12.28 -2.98 -12.77
CA SER A 54 -13.57 -2.67 -13.38
C SER A 54 -13.56 -2.91 -14.89
N GLY A 55 -12.51 -2.50 -15.60
CA GLY A 55 -12.38 -2.74 -17.04
C GLY A 55 -12.38 -4.23 -17.38
N VAL A 56 -11.63 -5.03 -16.62
CA VAL A 56 -11.63 -6.50 -16.77
C VAL A 56 -13.02 -7.08 -16.49
N ALA A 57 -13.72 -6.61 -15.45
CA ALA A 57 -15.06 -7.07 -15.13
C ALA A 57 -16.07 -6.77 -16.26
N CYS A 58 -15.99 -5.60 -16.89
CA CYS A 58 -16.82 -5.24 -18.05
C CYS A 58 -16.58 -6.20 -19.22
N LEU A 59 -15.31 -6.47 -19.58
CA LEU A 59 -14.95 -7.39 -20.65
C LEU A 59 -15.47 -8.81 -20.38
N ILE A 60 -15.31 -9.31 -19.15
CA ILE A 60 -15.88 -10.61 -18.75
C ILE A 60 -17.40 -10.61 -18.91
N SER A 61 -18.06 -9.53 -18.49
CA SER A 61 -19.52 -9.42 -18.59
C SER A 61 -20.00 -9.43 -20.03
N GLU A 62 -19.30 -8.73 -20.93
CA GLU A 62 -19.62 -8.66 -22.36
C GLU A 62 -19.40 -10.01 -23.06
N ASP A 63 -18.30 -10.72 -22.77
CA ASP A 63 -18.00 -12.02 -23.37
C ASP A 63 -19.00 -13.11 -22.96
N ARG A 64 -19.56 -13.01 -21.75
CA ARG A 64 -20.54 -13.99 -21.21
C ARG A 64 -21.98 -13.75 -21.66
N THR A 65 -22.24 -12.80 -22.55
CA THR A 65 -23.59 -12.50 -23.07
C THR A 65 -24.17 -13.60 -23.98
N ARG A 66 -23.37 -14.58 -24.41
CA ARG A 66 -23.83 -15.75 -25.18
C ARG A 66 -23.82 -17.01 -24.33
N VAL A 67 -24.91 -17.78 -24.37
CA VAL A 67 -25.01 -19.07 -23.67
C VAL A 67 -23.92 -20.01 -24.19
N GLY A 68 -23.03 -20.47 -23.30
CA GLY A 68 -21.91 -21.35 -23.63
C GLY A 68 -20.62 -20.64 -24.07
N ALA A 69 -20.59 -19.31 -24.15
CA ALA A 69 -19.36 -18.56 -24.42
C ALA A 69 -18.53 -18.38 -23.14
N GLY A 70 -17.24 -18.73 -23.20
CA GLY A 70 -16.27 -18.41 -22.16
C GLY A 70 -15.82 -16.94 -22.24
N SER A 71 -15.09 -16.47 -21.23
CA SER A 71 -14.60 -15.08 -21.15
C SER A 71 -13.35 -14.84 -22.01
N GLY A 72 -13.41 -15.17 -23.30
CA GLY A 72 -12.29 -14.97 -24.21
C GLY A 72 -11.00 -15.61 -23.69
N ALA A 73 -9.99 -14.78 -23.37
CA ALA A 73 -8.69 -15.18 -22.84
C ALA A 73 -8.64 -15.43 -21.31
N LEU A 74 -9.72 -15.17 -20.58
CA LEU A 74 -9.83 -15.41 -19.14
C LEU A 74 -10.61 -16.73 -18.90
N GLN A 75 -9.98 -17.86 -19.18
CA GLN A 75 -10.56 -19.19 -18.95
C GLN A 75 -9.76 -19.98 -17.92
N ASP A 76 -10.40 -21.00 -17.35
CA ASP A 76 -9.78 -21.98 -16.45
C ASP A 76 -8.93 -21.36 -15.31
N HIS A 77 -7.60 -21.48 -15.41
CA HIS A 77 -6.65 -21.05 -14.38
C HIS A 77 -6.37 -19.54 -14.37
N ASP A 78 -6.87 -18.79 -15.34
CA ASP A 78 -6.57 -17.35 -15.46
C ASP A 78 -7.37 -16.51 -14.47
N ILE A 79 -8.57 -16.96 -14.06
CA ILE A 79 -9.35 -16.29 -13.01
C ILE A 79 -8.63 -16.37 -11.64
N PRO A 80 -8.20 -17.55 -11.15
CA PRO A 80 -7.39 -17.63 -9.94
C PRO A 80 -6.09 -16.81 -10.00
N ARG A 81 -5.43 -16.75 -11.17
CA ARG A 81 -4.21 -15.93 -11.36
C ARG A 81 -4.50 -14.44 -11.28
N LEU A 82 -5.58 -13.97 -11.91
CA LEU A 82 -6.02 -12.59 -11.83
C LEU A 82 -6.37 -12.21 -10.39
N LEU A 83 -7.12 -13.05 -9.67
CA LEU A 83 -7.45 -12.81 -8.27
C LEU A 83 -6.20 -12.77 -7.38
N ARG A 84 -5.22 -13.65 -7.64
CA ARG A 84 -3.94 -13.61 -6.95
C ARG A 84 -3.20 -12.29 -7.23
N PHE A 85 -3.13 -11.87 -8.49
CA PHE A 85 -2.51 -10.60 -8.87
C PHE A 85 -3.17 -9.41 -8.16
N VAL A 86 -4.51 -9.33 -8.17
CA VAL A 86 -5.26 -8.28 -7.46
C VAL A 86 -4.99 -8.31 -5.97
N SER A 87 -4.97 -9.49 -5.35
CA SER A 87 -4.64 -9.66 -3.93
C SER A 87 -3.23 -9.14 -3.61
N ASP A 88 -2.23 -9.50 -4.43
CA ASP A 88 -0.84 -9.10 -4.23
C ASP A 88 -0.69 -7.56 -4.37
N GLN A 89 -1.46 -6.92 -5.28
CA GLN A 89 -1.51 -5.45 -5.40
C GLN A 89 -2.17 -4.77 -4.20
N ILE A 90 -3.30 -5.29 -3.72
CA ILE A 90 -3.97 -4.77 -2.51
C ILE A 90 -3.04 -4.81 -1.32
N GLU A 91 -2.27 -5.90 -1.16
CA GLU A 91 -1.32 -6.01 -0.07
C GLU A 91 -0.23 -4.94 -0.15
N ALA A 92 0.35 -4.72 -1.34
CA ALA A 92 1.37 -3.69 -1.55
C ALA A 92 0.84 -2.28 -1.27
N ILE A 93 -0.36 -1.95 -1.76
CA ILE A 93 -1.06 -0.69 -1.47
C ILE A 93 -1.26 -0.50 0.02
N GLY A 94 -1.73 -1.53 0.73
CA GLY A 94 -1.89 -1.50 2.17
C GLY A 94 -0.58 -1.22 2.91
N LYS A 95 0.55 -1.81 2.46
CA LYS A 95 1.88 -1.53 3.03
C LYS A 95 2.31 -0.09 2.80
N MET A 96 2.11 0.46 1.60
CA MET A 96 2.43 1.87 1.30
C MET A 96 1.63 2.83 2.19
N ALA A 97 0.32 2.61 2.31
CA ALA A 97 -0.55 3.41 3.17
C ALA A 97 -0.12 3.33 4.65
N TRP A 98 0.21 2.14 5.13
CA TRP A 98 0.68 1.95 6.50
C TRP A 98 1.98 2.70 6.77
N ILE A 99 2.98 2.54 5.90
CA ILE A 99 4.29 3.22 6.02
C ILE A 99 4.09 4.75 6.01
N GLY A 100 3.33 5.26 5.04
CA GLY A 100 3.07 6.69 4.92
C GLY A 100 2.37 7.26 6.15
N SER A 101 1.35 6.57 6.67
CA SER A 101 0.66 6.99 7.88
C SER A 101 1.57 7.01 9.12
N GLY A 102 2.50 6.05 9.23
CA GLY A 102 3.47 5.99 10.31
C GLY A 102 4.48 7.15 10.26
N ALA A 103 4.94 7.50 9.06
CA ALA A 103 5.85 8.61 8.85
C ALA A 103 5.18 9.98 9.11
N ASP A 104 3.96 10.17 8.60
CA ASP A 104 3.15 11.38 8.85
C ASP A 104 2.83 11.55 10.34
N TYR A 105 2.50 10.47 11.05
CA TYR A 105 2.33 10.50 12.50
C TYR A 105 3.58 11.03 13.21
N GLU A 106 4.76 10.55 12.82
CA GLU A 106 6.02 10.95 13.45
C GLU A 106 6.37 12.43 13.16
N LEU A 107 6.13 12.92 11.94
CA LEU A 107 6.27 14.34 11.60
C LEU A 107 5.38 15.21 12.48
N ARG A 108 4.09 14.85 12.61
CA ARG A 108 3.13 15.59 13.44
C ARG A 108 3.52 15.55 14.91
N ARG A 109 3.98 14.40 15.41
CA ARG A 109 4.47 14.24 16.79
C ARG A 109 5.64 15.17 17.09
N ARG A 110 6.60 15.27 16.16
CA ARG A 110 7.76 16.18 16.30
C ARG A 110 7.34 17.64 16.26
N ALA A 111 6.45 18.02 15.33
CA ALA A 111 5.94 19.38 15.24
C ALA A 111 5.25 19.83 16.54
N GLN A 112 4.44 18.94 17.16
CA GLN A 112 3.78 19.22 18.43
C GLN A 112 4.77 19.38 19.59
N ALA A 113 5.81 18.54 19.66
CA ALA A 113 6.85 18.64 20.69
C ALA A 113 7.63 19.96 20.60
N SER A 114 7.99 20.37 19.38
CA SER A 114 8.65 21.66 19.14
C SER A 114 7.76 22.83 19.56
N ALA A 115 6.48 22.82 19.19
CA ALA A 115 5.53 23.87 19.56
C ALA A 115 5.31 23.99 21.08
N ALA A 116 5.31 22.86 21.81
CA ALA A 116 5.21 22.85 23.26
C ALA A 116 6.44 23.48 23.93
N THR A 117 7.63 23.19 23.38
CA THR A 117 8.91 23.74 23.88
C THR A 117 8.96 25.26 23.71
N THR A 118 8.56 25.78 22.54
CA THR A 118 8.53 27.22 22.27
C THR A 118 7.57 27.98 23.21
N LYS A 119 6.40 27.40 23.55
CA LYS A 119 5.46 28.01 24.50
C LYS A 119 5.95 28.02 25.96
N GLY A 120 6.81 27.08 26.35
CA GLY A 120 7.41 27.03 27.68
C GLY A 120 8.48 28.11 27.88
N VAL A 121 9.26 28.40 26.84
CA VAL A 121 10.32 29.43 26.87
C VAL A 121 9.75 30.85 26.91
N SER A 122 8.59 31.11 26.29
CA SER A 122 7.98 32.45 26.30
C SER A 122 7.23 32.82 27.60
N ARG A 123 7.23 31.95 28.61
CA ARG A 123 6.54 32.13 29.90
C ARG A 123 7.50 32.25 31.10
N GLY A 124 8.80 32.35 30.84
CA GLY A 124 9.85 32.58 31.85
C GLY A 124 10.26 34.05 31.95
#